data_AF-A0A2S5T4Z9-F1
#
_entry.id   AF-A0A2S5T4Z9-F1
#
_cell.length_a   1.000
_cell.length_b   1.000
_cell.length_c   1.000
_cell.angle_alpha   90.00
_cell.angle_beta   90.00
_cell.angle_gamma   90.00
#
_symmetry.space_group_name_H-M   'P 1'
#
loop_
_entity.id
_entity.type
_entity.pdbx_description
1 polymer ?
#
loop_
_entity_poly.entity_id
_entity_poly.type
_entity_poly.pdbx_seq_one_letter_code
_entity_poly.pdbx_strand_id
1 'polypeptide(L)'
;MTTMRILACVLSAVLLSGCAGFIRSDVAVFHQLGDSPTPTTYIFVPLKGQENSLEYKTYAALIRQELNKHQYREVTEKEKPDVVIAFDYGIDSGKQKLESIPIFGQTGVSSSTTYGTLNTYGNYGSYSGTTTYTPTYGVVGSSTVSRTEYARGLWLYIVDAKSVGTEKLNVLYEGNVKSTGSSSQLSRVMPAMIQALFKSFPGKSGATRTETTPIPIEQ
;
A
#
# COMPACT_ATOMS: atom_id res chain seq x y z
N MET A 1 -9.30 -38.88 22.25
CA MET A 1 -7.96 -38.31 21.92
C MET A 1 -7.91 -37.65 20.53
N THR A 2 -8.68 -38.12 19.54
CA THR A 2 -8.76 -37.57 18.18
C THR A 2 -9.45 -36.21 18.09
N THR A 3 -10.52 -35.98 18.87
CA THR A 3 -11.24 -34.70 18.94
C THR A 3 -10.40 -33.56 19.51
N MET A 4 -9.51 -33.87 20.48
CA MET A 4 -8.62 -32.88 21.10
C MET A 4 -7.48 -32.42 20.16
N ARG A 5 -7.09 -33.26 19.19
CA ARG A 5 -6.13 -32.91 18.13
C ARG A 5 -6.76 -32.01 17.06
N ILE A 6 -8.01 -32.26 16.70
CA ILE A 6 -8.75 -31.42 15.73
C ILE A 6 -9.00 -30.03 16.31
N LEU A 7 -9.37 -29.94 17.60
CA LEU A 7 -9.57 -28.66 18.27
C LEU A 7 -8.27 -27.84 18.36
N ALA A 8 -7.13 -28.49 18.61
CA ALA A 8 -5.82 -27.84 18.60
C ALA A 8 -5.45 -27.29 17.21
N CYS A 9 -5.66 -28.06 16.13
CA CYS A 9 -5.38 -27.59 14.77
C CYS A 9 -6.29 -26.44 14.31
N VAL A 10 -7.56 -26.44 14.71
CA VAL A 10 -8.50 -25.35 14.40
C VAL A 10 -8.16 -24.09 15.21
N LEU A 11 -7.76 -24.22 16.47
CA LEU A 11 -7.34 -23.09 17.30
C LEU A 11 -6.01 -22.47 16.82
N SER A 12 -5.09 -23.28 16.29
CA SER A 12 -3.86 -22.79 15.65
C SER A 12 -4.13 -22.01 14.35
N ALA A 13 -5.15 -22.40 13.57
CA ALA A 13 -5.48 -21.72 12.31
C ALA A 13 -6.09 -20.32 12.51
N VAL A 14 -6.76 -20.07 13.64
CA VAL A 14 -7.37 -18.78 13.97
C VAL A 14 -6.34 -17.77 14.51
N LEU A 15 -5.25 -18.26 15.15
CA LEU A 15 -4.19 -17.40 15.69
C LEU A 15 -3.25 -16.80 14.64
N LEU A 16 -3.37 -17.20 13.35
CA LEU A 16 -2.60 -16.63 12.24
C LEU A 16 -3.28 -15.44 11.54
N SER A 17 -4.35 -14.87 12.11
CA SER A 17 -4.89 -13.58 11.61
C SER A 17 -3.95 -12.42 11.99
N GLY A 18 -2.72 -12.43 11.47
CA GLY A 18 -1.86 -11.24 11.46
C GLY A 18 -2.51 -10.16 10.61
N CYS A 19 -2.49 -8.91 11.07
CA CYS A 19 -2.91 -7.78 10.26
C CYS A 19 -1.93 -7.63 9.08
N ALA A 20 -2.28 -8.22 7.93
CA ALA A 20 -1.56 -7.96 6.69
C ALA A 20 -1.74 -6.49 6.34
N GLY A 21 -0.63 -5.74 6.27
CA GLY A 21 -0.65 -4.38 5.76
C GLY A 21 -0.91 -4.40 4.25
N PHE A 22 -1.54 -3.36 3.73
CA PHE A 22 -1.72 -3.17 2.29
C PHE A 22 -1.03 -1.89 1.84
N ILE A 23 -0.54 -1.88 0.62
CA ILE A 23 -0.09 -0.68 -0.06
C ILE A 23 -1.05 -0.34 -1.20
N ARG A 24 -1.39 0.94 -1.29
CA ARG A 24 -2.06 1.51 -2.44
C ARG A 24 -1.00 2.04 -3.40
N SER A 25 -1.08 1.62 -4.66
CA SER A 25 -0.16 1.99 -5.72
C SER A 25 -0.91 2.48 -6.94
N ASP A 26 -0.54 3.64 -7.46
CA ASP A 26 -1.03 4.13 -8.75
C ASP A 26 -0.05 3.72 -9.83
N VAL A 27 -0.53 2.94 -10.80
CA VAL A 27 0.23 2.33 -11.88
C VAL A 27 -0.18 3.00 -13.20
N ALA A 28 0.78 3.61 -13.88
CA ALA A 28 0.60 4.16 -15.23
C ALA A 28 1.49 3.39 -16.22
N VAL A 29 0.93 3.00 -17.36
CA VAL A 29 1.64 2.20 -18.37
C VAL A 29 1.47 2.79 -19.76
N PHE A 30 2.55 2.80 -20.54
CA PHE A 30 2.56 3.11 -21.97
C PHE A 30 3.35 2.02 -22.69
N HIS A 31 2.79 1.45 -23.75
CA HIS A 31 3.49 0.43 -24.51
C HIS A 31 2.99 0.32 -25.94
N GLN A 32 3.83 -0.32 -26.74
CA GLN A 32 3.57 -0.76 -28.12
C GLN A 32 3.85 -2.26 -28.29
N LEU A 33 3.84 -3.02 -27.18
CA LEU A 33 3.85 -4.48 -27.19
C LEU A 33 2.62 -5.01 -27.96
N GLY A 34 2.82 -5.99 -28.84
CA GLY A 34 1.74 -6.59 -29.64
C GLY A 34 0.74 -7.40 -28.80
N ASP A 35 -0.41 -7.70 -29.39
CA ASP A 35 -1.56 -8.33 -28.71
C ASP A 35 -1.36 -9.82 -28.35
N SER A 36 -0.33 -10.48 -28.90
CA SER A 36 -0.04 -11.89 -28.61
C SER A 36 1.29 -12.05 -27.88
N PRO A 37 1.32 -12.80 -26.76
CA PRO A 37 2.57 -13.10 -26.06
C PRO A 37 3.40 -14.05 -26.91
N THR A 38 4.35 -13.51 -27.66
CA THR A 38 5.48 -14.28 -28.15
C THR A 38 6.44 -14.49 -27.00
N PRO A 39 6.92 -15.72 -26.75
CA PRO A 39 8.01 -15.95 -25.81
C PRO A 39 9.14 -14.96 -26.11
N THR A 40 9.46 -14.12 -25.13
CA THR A 40 10.39 -13.00 -25.30
C THR A 40 11.61 -13.26 -24.44
N THR A 41 12.78 -13.29 -25.06
CA THR A 41 14.04 -13.38 -24.33
C THR A 41 14.49 -12.01 -23.86
N TYR A 42 15.02 -11.92 -22.65
CA TYR A 42 15.47 -10.65 -22.10
C TYR A 42 16.76 -10.75 -21.31
N ILE A 43 17.42 -9.60 -21.13
CA ILE A 43 18.50 -9.43 -20.17
C ILE A 43 18.24 -8.19 -19.32
N PHE A 44 18.62 -8.23 -18.04
CA PHE A 44 18.60 -7.05 -17.19
C PHE A 44 19.84 -6.18 -17.44
N VAL A 45 19.63 -4.88 -17.54
CA VAL A 45 20.72 -3.89 -17.57
C VAL A 45 20.52 -2.93 -16.39
N PRO A 46 21.44 -2.92 -15.40
CA PRO A 46 21.40 -1.95 -14.31
C PRO A 46 21.64 -0.53 -14.83
N LEU A 47 20.98 0.45 -14.23
CA LEU A 47 21.29 1.86 -14.45
C LEU A 47 22.54 2.27 -13.67
N LYS A 48 23.09 3.43 -14.01
CA LYS A 48 24.30 3.97 -13.37
C LYS A 48 24.15 4.02 -11.85
N GLY A 49 25.04 3.33 -11.14
CA GLY A 49 25.05 3.25 -9.68
C GLY A 49 24.33 2.03 -9.11
N GLN A 50 23.65 1.23 -9.94
CA GLN A 50 22.97 0.01 -9.52
C GLN A 50 23.81 -1.26 -9.74
N GLU A 51 24.94 -1.19 -10.46
CA GLU A 51 25.70 -2.35 -10.96
C GLU A 51 26.14 -3.32 -9.84
N ASN A 52 26.46 -2.77 -8.67
CA ASN A 52 26.88 -3.54 -7.49
C ASN A 52 25.86 -3.50 -6.33
N SER A 53 24.65 -2.99 -6.59
CA SER A 53 23.62 -2.85 -5.56
C SER A 53 22.95 -4.19 -5.23
N LEU A 54 22.99 -4.58 -3.96
CA LEU A 54 22.27 -5.75 -3.46
C LEU A 54 20.75 -5.53 -3.49
N GLU A 55 20.31 -4.29 -3.28
CA GLU A 55 18.91 -3.92 -3.38
C GLU A 55 18.41 -4.08 -4.82
N TYR A 56 19.19 -3.63 -5.81
CA TYR A 56 18.89 -3.86 -7.23
C TYR A 56 18.78 -5.35 -7.54
N LYS A 57 19.75 -6.17 -7.13
CA LYS A 57 19.73 -7.63 -7.34
C LYS A 57 18.49 -8.28 -6.74
N THR A 58 18.05 -7.80 -5.57
CA THR A 58 16.85 -8.28 -4.88
C THR A 58 15.59 -7.95 -5.69
N TYR A 59 15.42 -6.70 -6.12
CA TYR A 59 14.25 -6.28 -6.90
C TYR A 59 14.24 -6.87 -8.31
N ALA A 60 15.41 -7.03 -8.95
CA ALA A 60 15.53 -7.73 -10.21
C ALA A 60 15.06 -9.19 -10.10
N ALA A 61 15.31 -9.86 -8.97
CA ALA A 61 14.81 -11.21 -8.73
C ALA A 61 13.29 -11.27 -8.59
N LEU A 62 12.67 -10.27 -7.96
CA LEU A 62 11.20 -10.17 -7.87
C LEU A 62 10.59 -9.87 -9.24
N ILE A 63 11.16 -8.94 -10.01
CA ILE A 63 10.72 -8.63 -11.37
C ILE A 63 10.86 -9.85 -12.28
N ARG A 64 11.95 -10.60 -12.18
CA ARG A 64 12.15 -11.88 -12.88
C ARG A 64 11.03 -12.89 -12.59
N GLN A 65 10.63 -13.02 -11.32
CA GLN A 65 9.54 -13.91 -10.93
C GLN A 65 8.23 -13.51 -11.59
N GLU A 66 7.93 -12.21 -11.68
CA GLU A 66 6.72 -11.73 -12.38
C GLU A 66 6.82 -11.94 -13.89
N LEU A 67 7.95 -11.58 -14.51
CA LEU A 67 8.19 -11.77 -15.94
C LEU A 67 8.07 -13.23 -16.39
N ASN A 68 8.55 -14.17 -15.58
CA ASN A 68 8.42 -15.61 -15.85
C ASN A 68 6.93 -16.04 -15.98
N LYS A 69 6.02 -15.43 -15.23
CA LYS A 69 4.57 -15.70 -15.33
C LYS A 69 3.98 -15.22 -16.66
N HIS A 70 4.66 -14.28 -17.32
CA HIS A 70 4.29 -13.71 -18.62
C HIS A 70 5.11 -14.29 -19.78
N GLN A 71 5.73 -15.47 -19.61
CA GLN A 71 6.51 -16.17 -20.64
C GLN A 71 7.76 -15.40 -21.14
N TYR A 72 8.25 -14.46 -20.35
CA TYR A 72 9.56 -13.86 -20.55
C TYR A 72 10.62 -14.80 -19.99
N ARG A 73 11.74 -14.97 -20.71
CA ARG A 73 12.85 -15.82 -20.29
C ARG A 73 14.14 -15.01 -20.26
N GLU A 74 14.79 -14.96 -19.11
CA GLU A 74 16.11 -14.33 -19.02
C GLU A 74 17.15 -15.17 -19.75
N VAL A 75 18.04 -14.51 -20.49
CA VAL A 75 19.18 -15.13 -21.18
C VAL A 75 20.51 -14.59 -20.65
N THR A 76 21.57 -15.34 -20.88
CA THR A 76 22.93 -14.90 -20.52
C THR A 76 23.51 -13.95 -21.57
N GLU A 77 24.55 -13.19 -21.22
CA GLU A 77 25.23 -12.25 -22.13
C GLU A 77 25.77 -12.90 -23.43
N LYS A 78 25.89 -14.23 -23.46
CA LYS A 78 26.34 -14.99 -24.64
C LYS A 78 25.24 -15.17 -25.68
N GLU A 79 23.97 -15.07 -25.27
CA GLU A 79 22.81 -15.15 -26.14
C GLU A 79 22.33 -13.75 -26.50
N LYS A 80 21.78 -13.59 -27.70
CA LYS A 80 21.18 -12.31 -28.11
C LYS A 80 19.76 -12.22 -27.55
N PRO A 81 19.45 -11.28 -26.63
CA PRO A 81 18.10 -11.10 -26.15
C PRO A 81 17.23 -10.40 -27.19
N ASP A 82 15.92 -10.60 -27.13
CA ASP A 82 14.94 -9.83 -27.92
C ASP A 82 14.77 -8.42 -27.33
N VAL A 83 14.78 -8.31 -26.00
CA VAL A 83 14.60 -7.04 -25.28
C VAL A 83 15.60 -6.86 -24.14
N VAL A 84 15.89 -5.60 -23.81
CA VAL A 84 16.62 -5.20 -22.61
C VAL A 84 15.62 -4.65 -21.59
N ILE A 85 15.76 -5.09 -20.34
CA ILE A 85 14.93 -4.60 -19.24
C ILE A 85 15.81 -3.78 -18.29
N ALA A 86 15.40 -2.53 -18.04
CA ALA A 86 16.01 -1.65 -17.07
C ALA A 86 14.93 -1.14 -16.11
N PHE A 87 15.29 -0.88 -14.87
CA PHE A 87 14.35 -0.33 -13.90
C PHE A 87 15.06 0.57 -12.89
N ASP A 88 14.30 1.52 -12.35
CA ASP A 88 14.74 2.41 -11.29
C ASP A 88 13.73 2.42 -10.14
N TYR A 89 14.19 2.79 -8.97
CA TYR A 89 13.37 2.82 -7.77
C TYR A 89 13.87 3.89 -6.80
N GLY A 90 12.95 4.45 -6.02
CA GLY A 90 13.32 5.49 -5.07
C GLY A 90 12.25 5.83 -4.06
N ILE A 91 12.70 6.51 -3.02
CA ILE A 91 11.88 7.09 -1.95
C ILE A 91 12.38 8.51 -1.65
N ASP A 92 11.48 9.43 -1.38
CA ASP A 92 11.85 10.80 -1.00
C ASP A 92 12.23 10.92 0.49
N SER A 93 12.59 12.13 0.94
CA SER A 93 12.94 12.39 2.35
C SER A 93 11.72 12.50 3.27
N GLY A 94 10.51 12.29 2.77
CA GLY A 94 9.26 12.48 3.50
C GLY A 94 8.85 13.94 3.64
N LYS A 95 7.54 14.17 3.76
CA LYS A 95 6.93 15.49 4.00
C LYS A 95 5.93 15.40 5.14
N GLN A 96 5.82 16.46 5.94
CA GLN A 96 4.79 16.55 6.97
C GLN A 96 3.43 16.77 6.34
N LYS A 97 2.48 15.92 6.69
CA LYS A 97 1.06 16.06 6.35
C LYS A 97 0.29 16.30 7.63
N LEU A 98 -0.46 17.39 7.63
CA LEU A 98 -1.35 17.73 8.73
C LEU A 98 -2.67 16.98 8.52
N GLU A 99 -3.06 16.21 9.52
CA GLU A 99 -4.36 15.54 9.58
C GLU A 99 -5.15 16.12 10.76
N SER A 100 -6.43 16.37 10.53
CA SER A 100 -7.34 16.84 11.56
C SER A 100 -8.11 15.65 12.12
N ILE A 101 -7.91 15.34 13.40
CA ILE A 101 -8.61 14.26 14.10
C ILE A 101 -9.69 14.86 15.02
N PRO A 102 -10.91 14.29 15.06
CA PRO A 102 -11.98 14.80 15.91
C PRO A 102 -11.69 14.56 17.40
N ILE A 103 -11.96 15.56 18.23
CA ILE A 103 -11.97 15.43 19.68
C ILE A 103 -13.41 15.16 20.09
N PHE A 104 -13.65 14.07 20.81
CA PHE A 104 -14.98 13.71 21.32
C PHE A 104 -15.15 14.19 22.76
N GLY A 105 -16.33 14.73 23.06
CA GLY A 105 -16.67 15.24 24.38
C GLY A 105 -18.18 15.37 24.56
N GLN A 106 -18.60 15.83 25.73
CA GLN A 106 -20.01 16.03 26.02
C GLN A 106 -20.54 17.19 25.18
N THR A 107 -21.56 16.95 24.36
CA THR A 107 -22.19 17.93 23.46
C THR A 107 -23.53 18.44 24.00
N GLY A 108 -24.08 17.80 25.04
CA GLY A 108 -25.34 18.22 25.64
C GLY A 108 -25.86 17.25 26.68
N VAL A 109 -27.18 17.25 26.84
CA VAL A 109 -27.92 16.41 27.78
C VAL A 109 -29.12 15.81 27.04
N SER A 110 -29.26 14.48 27.04
CA SER A 110 -30.37 13.78 26.37
C SER A 110 -31.64 13.79 27.20
N SER A 111 -31.50 13.81 28.53
CA SER A 111 -32.62 13.81 29.46
C SER A 111 -32.18 14.34 30.82
N SER A 112 -33.13 14.89 31.56
CA SER A 112 -32.97 15.21 32.97
C SER A 112 -34.07 14.52 33.77
N THR A 113 -33.74 14.11 34.99
CA THR A 113 -34.72 13.55 35.92
C THR A 113 -34.57 14.23 37.26
N THR A 114 -35.66 14.84 37.74
CA THR A 114 -35.69 15.59 39.00
C THR A 114 -36.54 14.84 40.01
N TYR A 115 -35.96 14.55 41.17
CA TYR A 115 -36.67 13.98 42.32
C TYR A 115 -36.60 14.96 43.48
N GLY A 116 -37.70 15.15 44.19
CA GLY A 116 -37.74 16.06 45.33
C GLY A 116 -38.75 15.66 46.40
N THR A 117 -38.53 16.17 47.60
CA THR A 117 -39.39 15.99 48.76
C THR A 117 -40.04 17.32 49.10
N LEU A 118 -41.37 17.32 49.19
CA LEU A 118 -42.17 18.44 49.64
C LEU A 118 -42.57 18.20 51.10
N ASN A 119 -42.10 19.06 51.99
CA ASN A 119 -42.48 19.04 53.40
C ASN A 119 -43.42 20.21 53.67
N THR A 120 -44.64 19.92 54.13
CA THR A 120 -45.64 20.94 54.45
C THR A 120 -45.93 20.91 55.95
N TYR A 121 -45.91 22.10 56.57
CA TYR A 121 -46.24 22.29 57.98
C TYR A 121 -47.09 23.54 58.15
N GLY A 122 -48.37 23.36 58.48
CA GLY A 122 -49.36 24.45 58.52
C GLY A 122 -49.52 25.12 57.16
N ASN A 123 -49.48 26.46 57.12
CA ASN A 123 -49.53 27.25 55.88
C ASN A 123 -48.16 27.43 55.20
N TYR A 124 -47.10 26.78 55.70
CA TYR A 124 -45.76 26.87 55.14
C TYR A 124 -45.34 25.54 54.50
N GLY A 125 -44.71 25.61 53.33
CA GLY A 125 -44.15 24.46 52.64
C GLY A 125 -42.70 24.72 52.24
N SER A 126 -41.85 23.72 52.40
CA SER A 126 -40.48 23.72 51.88
C SER A 126 -40.30 22.56 50.90
N TYR A 127 -39.70 22.87 49.76
CA TYR A 127 -39.40 21.91 48.71
C TYR A 127 -37.88 21.77 48.56
N SER A 128 -37.39 20.53 48.55
CA SER A 128 -36.00 20.23 48.26
C SER A 128 -35.94 19.16 47.18
N GLY A 129 -35.15 19.40 46.12
CA GLY A 129 -35.04 18.48 45.00
C GLY A 129 -33.62 18.36 44.47
N THR A 130 -33.34 17.22 43.83
CA THR A 130 -32.09 16.89 43.14
C THR A 130 -32.40 16.54 41.70
N THR A 131 -31.68 17.17 40.76
CA THR A 131 -31.79 16.90 39.32
C THR A 131 -30.56 16.14 38.85
N THR A 132 -30.76 15.01 38.18
CA THR A 132 -29.70 14.25 37.50
C THR A 132 -29.82 14.46 35.99
N TYR A 133 -28.69 14.70 35.32
CA TYR A 133 -28.62 14.92 33.88
C TYR A 133 -27.93 13.75 33.19
N THR A 134 -28.52 13.24 32.11
CA THR A 134 -27.90 12.22 31.26
C THR A 134 -27.16 12.92 30.12
N PRO A 135 -25.82 12.87 30.05
CA PRO A 135 -25.05 13.57 29.02
C PRO A 135 -25.20 12.93 27.63
N THR A 136 -25.07 13.73 26.58
CA THR A 136 -24.83 13.28 25.20
C THR A 136 -23.40 13.58 24.79
N TYR A 137 -22.81 12.73 23.96
CA TYR A 137 -21.43 12.87 23.48
C TYR A 137 -21.38 13.02 21.96
N GLY A 138 -20.45 13.82 21.48
CA GLY A 138 -20.20 14.05 20.06
C GLY A 138 -18.87 14.75 19.83
N VAL A 139 -18.63 15.18 18.59
CA VAL A 139 -17.42 15.92 18.23
C VAL A 139 -17.50 17.33 18.84
N VAL A 140 -16.56 17.66 19.73
CA VAL A 140 -16.48 18.96 20.43
C VAL A 140 -15.33 19.84 19.92
N GLY A 141 -14.51 19.30 19.03
CA GLY A 141 -13.40 20.03 18.44
C GLY A 141 -12.58 19.15 17.49
N SER A 142 -11.43 19.66 17.08
CA SER A 142 -10.46 18.90 16.31
C SER A 142 -9.05 19.18 16.82
N SER A 143 -8.18 18.18 16.74
CA SER A 143 -6.75 18.31 17.00
C SER A 143 -6.02 18.09 15.69
N THR A 144 -5.03 18.94 15.40
CA THR A 144 -4.16 18.74 14.25
C THR A 144 -2.99 17.86 14.67
N VAL A 145 -2.86 16.71 14.03
CA VAL A 145 -1.69 15.83 14.17
C VAL A 145 -0.84 15.91 12.90
N SER A 146 0.48 15.99 13.08
CA SER A 146 1.42 15.95 11.97
C SER A 146 1.95 14.53 11.80
N ARG A 147 1.89 14.00 10.59
CA ARG A 147 2.44 12.69 10.21
C ARG A 147 3.37 12.85 9.02
N THR A 148 4.52 12.19 9.05
CA THR A 148 5.42 12.15 7.89
C THR A 148 4.92 11.14 6.86
N GLU A 149 4.78 11.58 5.61
CA GLU A 149 4.41 10.77 4.46
C GLU A 149 5.55 10.76 3.45
N TYR A 150 5.95 9.56 3.00
CA TYR A 150 7.02 9.33 2.03
C TYR A 150 6.45 9.01 0.66
N ALA A 151 6.95 9.67 -0.38
CA ALA A 151 6.64 9.35 -1.76
C ALA A 151 7.64 8.33 -2.31
N ARG A 152 7.12 7.30 -2.99
CA ARG A 152 7.88 6.14 -3.47
C ARG A 152 7.59 5.91 -4.94
N GLY A 153 8.60 5.48 -5.68
CA GLY A 153 8.51 5.25 -7.12
C GLY A 153 9.22 3.98 -7.56
N LEU A 154 8.65 3.32 -8.57
CA LEU A 154 9.25 2.27 -9.38
C LEU A 154 9.01 2.61 -10.86
N TRP A 155 10.07 2.55 -11.66
CA TRP A 155 10.03 2.74 -13.10
C TRP A 155 10.60 1.49 -13.77
N LEU A 156 9.91 0.92 -14.74
CA LEU A 156 10.35 -0.24 -15.51
C LEU A 156 10.26 0.06 -17.00
N TYR A 157 11.35 -0.23 -17.71
CA TYR A 157 11.48 -0.04 -19.15
C TYR A 157 11.78 -1.38 -19.82
N ILE A 158 11.08 -1.66 -20.92
CA ILE A 158 11.44 -2.73 -21.85
C ILE A 158 11.82 -2.07 -23.16
N VAL A 159 13.03 -2.34 -23.65
CA VAL A 159 13.62 -1.72 -24.83
C VAL A 159 13.94 -2.80 -25.84
N ASP A 160 13.69 -2.55 -27.13
CA ASP A 160 14.14 -3.44 -28.20
C ASP A 160 15.67 -3.54 -28.18
N ALA A 161 16.20 -4.75 -27.98
CA ALA A 161 17.64 -4.99 -27.87
C ALA A 161 18.40 -4.53 -29.12
N LYS A 162 17.76 -4.54 -30.31
CA LYS A 162 18.37 -4.08 -31.58
C LYS A 162 18.57 -2.56 -31.63
N SER A 163 17.83 -1.81 -30.82
CA SER A 163 17.93 -0.35 -30.76
C SER A 163 18.99 0.15 -29.77
N VAL A 164 19.47 -0.72 -28.88
CA VAL A 164 20.50 -0.39 -27.90
C VAL A 164 21.80 -0.06 -28.61
N GLY A 165 22.38 1.11 -28.30
CA GLY A 165 23.59 1.62 -28.95
C GLY A 165 23.36 2.35 -30.28
N THR A 166 22.11 2.54 -30.71
CA THR A 166 21.75 3.36 -31.86
C THR A 166 21.44 4.81 -31.44
N GLU A 167 21.27 5.71 -32.42
CA GLU A 167 20.90 7.11 -32.16
C GLU A 167 19.55 7.30 -31.46
N LYS A 168 18.63 6.33 -31.61
CA LYS A 168 17.28 6.38 -31.04
C LYS A 168 16.92 5.04 -30.39
N LEU A 169 16.76 5.05 -29.07
CA LEU A 169 16.23 3.90 -28.35
C LEU A 169 14.77 3.66 -28.73
N ASN A 170 14.45 2.41 -29.01
CA ASN A 170 13.07 1.96 -29.24
C ASN A 170 12.51 1.37 -27.94
N VAL A 171 11.85 2.21 -27.16
CA VAL A 171 11.18 1.80 -25.91
C VAL A 171 9.86 1.12 -26.27
N LEU A 172 9.70 -0.13 -25.86
CA LEU A 172 8.52 -0.95 -26.14
C LEU A 172 7.48 -0.88 -25.03
N TYR A 173 7.93 -0.67 -23.79
CA TYR A 173 7.08 -0.58 -22.60
C TYR A 173 7.70 0.38 -21.57
N GLU A 174 6.86 1.21 -20.99
CA GLU A 174 7.14 2.09 -19.87
C GLU A 174 6.08 1.85 -18.78
N GLY A 175 6.54 1.41 -17.61
CA GLY A 175 5.71 1.22 -16.44
C GLY A 175 6.15 2.12 -15.31
N ASN A 176 5.22 2.87 -14.73
CA ASN A 176 5.45 3.74 -13.59
C ASN A 176 4.51 3.35 -12.43
N VAL A 177 5.08 3.10 -11.25
CA VAL A 177 4.30 2.85 -10.03
C VAL A 177 4.63 3.92 -9.01
N LYS A 178 3.61 4.59 -8.50
CA LYS A 178 3.73 5.56 -7.41
C LYS A 178 2.97 5.08 -6.19
N SER A 179 3.50 5.36 -5.01
CA SER A 179 2.81 5.14 -3.75
C SER A 179 3.24 6.14 -2.69
N THR A 180 2.34 6.48 -1.78
CA THR A 180 2.65 7.28 -0.59
C THR A 180 2.32 6.51 0.68
N GLY A 181 3.06 6.75 1.76
CA GLY A 181 2.77 6.13 3.05
C GLY A 181 3.75 6.50 4.15
N SER A 182 3.52 5.99 5.36
CA SER A 182 4.30 6.38 6.55
C SER A 182 5.59 5.61 6.77
N SER A 183 5.90 4.59 5.95
CA SER A 183 7.15 3.84 6.09
C SER A 183 8.25 4.50 5.28
N SER A 184 9.37 4.80 5.94
CA SER A 184 10.61 5.28 5.34
C SER A 184 11.45 4.19 4.68
N GLN A 185 11.05 2.92 4.81
CA GLN A 185 11.83 1.78 4.33
C GLN A 185 11.28 1.28 2.99
N LEU A 186 11.97 1.57 1.91
CA LEU A 186 11.57 1.18 0.55
C LEU A 186 11.50 -0.34 0.40
N SER A 187 12.47 -1.07 0.94
CA SER A 187 12.54 -2.55 0.86
C SER A 187 11.32 -3.27 1.43
N ARG A 188 10.64 -2.67 2.41
CA ARG A 188 9.43 -3.24 3.00
C ARG A 188 8.24 -3.25 2.03
N VAL A 189 8.19 -2.31 1.09
CA VAL A 189 7.02 -2.05 0.25
C VAL A 189 7.24 -2.34 -1.22
N MET A 190 8.50 -2.36 -1.68
CA MET A 190 8.83 -2.65 -3.08
C MET A 190 8.29 -3.97 -3.61
N PRO A 191 8.30 -5.09 -2.86
CA PRO A 191 7.70 -6.33 -3.36
C PRO A 191 6.23 -6.16 -3.77
N ALA A 192 5.45 -5.45 -2.96
CA ALA A 192 4.04 -5.18 -3.23
C ALA A 192 3.84 -4.18 -4.37
N MET A 193 4.75 -3.20 -4.55
CA MET A 193 4.74 -2.28 -5.68
C MET A 193 5.08 -2.98 -7.00
N ILE A 194 6.06 -3.90 -7.01
CA ILE A 194 6.39 -4.73 -8.17
C ILE A 194 5.18 -5.59 -8.54
N GLN A 195 4.55 -6.26 -7.56
CA GLN A 195 3.33 -7.03 -7.79
C GLN A 195 2.20 -6.17 -8.39
N ALA A 196 2.03 -4.93 -7.92
CA ALA A 196 1.02 -4.01 -8.44
C ALA A 196 1.26 -3.67 -9.93
N LEU A 197 2.52 -3.49 -10.35
CA LEU A 197 2.86 -3.28 -11.76
C LEU A 197 2.40 -4.46 -12.62
N PHE A 198 2.71 -5.69 -12.18
CA PHE A 198 2.54 -6.90 -12.97
C PHE A 198 1.13 -7.51 -12.93
N LYS A 199 0.30 -7.15 -11.95
CA LYS A 199 -1.05 -7.71 -11.77
C LYS A 199 -1.94 -7.68 -13.02
N SER A 200 -1.80 -6.65 -13.85
CA SER A 200 -2.46 -6.56 -15.17
C SER A 200 -1.45 -6.15 -16.23
N PHE A 201 -0.32 -6.85 -16.32
CA PHE A 201 0.71 -6.61 -17.34
C PHE A 201 0.30 -7.22 -18.70
N PRO A 202 0.54 -6.54 -19.84
CA PRO A 202 1.11 -5.18 -19.96
C PRO A 202 0.07 -4.07 -19.68
N GLY A 203 -1.21 -4.42 -19.66
CA GLY A 203 -2.31 -3.52 -19.33
C GLY A 203 -2.82 -2.75 -20.54
N LYS A 204 -3.61 -1.70 -20.28
CA LYS A 204 -4.07 -0.78 -21.32
C LYS A 204 -3.10 0.39 -21.42
N SER A 205 -2.40 0.50 -22.55
CA SER A 205 -1.51 1.62 -22.83
C SER A 205 -2.23 2.98 -22.66
N GLY A 206 -1.57 3.92 -22.00
CA GLY A 206 -2.07 5.26 -21.69
C GLY A 206 -3.05 5.35 -20.52
N ALA A 207 -3.31 4.25 -19.81
CA ALA A 207 -4.21 4.24 -18.66
C ALA A 207 -3.45 4.27 -17.32
N THR A 208 -4.04 4.96 -16.35
CA THR A 208 -3.66 4.88 -14.94
C THR A 208 -4.66 4.02 -14.19
N ARG A 209 -4.17 3.12 -13.34
CA ARG A 209 -5.00 2.30 -12.45
C ARG A 209 -4.46 2.34 -11.02
N THR A 210 -5.36 2.27 -10.05
CA THR A 210 -4.97 2.08 -8.65
C THR A 210 -5.03 0.59 -8.33
N GLU A 211 -3.94 0.06 -7.78
CA GLU A 211 -3.86 -1.30 -7.27
C GLU A 211 -3.66 -1.28 -5.76
N THR A 212 -4.30 -2.22 -5.07
CA THR A 212 -4.05 -2.49 -3.65
C THR A 212 -3.43 -3.87 -3.54
N THR A 213 -2.21 -3.93 -3.02
CA THR A 213 -1.44 -5.18 -2.88
C THR A 213 -1.05 -5.41 -1.42
N PRO A 214 -1.10 -6.67 -0.94
CA PRO A 214 -0.66 -6.98 0.41
C PRO A 214 0.86 -6.80 0.52
N ILE A 215 1.30 -6.23 1.64
CA ILE A 215 2.71 -6.18 1.99
C ILE A 215 3.10 -7.58 2.49
N PRO A 216 4.10 -8.25 1.90
CA PRO A 216 4.56 -9.53 2.40
C PRO A 216 4.96 -9.42 3.87
N ILE A 217 4.51 -10.38 4.67
CA ILE A 217 4.95 -10.50 6.06
C ILE A 217 6.40 -11.00 6.02
N GLU A 218 7.33 -10.29 6.65
CA GLU A 218 8.69 -10.79 6.87
C GLU A 218 8.57 -12.15 7.58
N GLN A 219 9.00 -13.23 6.91
CA GLN A 219 9.11 -14.55 7.50
C GLN A 219 10.43 -14.72 8.23
#